data_AF-A0A5N7SHS3-F1
#
_entry.id   AF-A0A5N7SHS3-F1
#
_cell.length_a   1.000
_cell.length_b   1.000
_cell.length_c   1.000
_cell.angle_alpha   90.00
_cell.angle_beta   90.00
_cell.angle_gamma   90.00
#
_symmetry.space_group_name_H-M   'P 1'
#
loop_
_entity.id
_entity.type
_entity.pdbx_description
1 polymer ?
#
loop_
_entity_poly.entity_id
_entity_poly.type
_entity_poly.pdbx_seq_one_letter_code
_entity_poly.pdbx_strand_id
1 'polypeptide(L)'
;MRLIVLAAASCLASCQSSAPKPNPPAPVVIRVPVATFVPIDAALTKRCSWARAGKPSAVFEVSNGRKRCLDLYEAQFDAIEQVQGKPIPSDGE
;
A
#
# COMPACT_ATOMS: atom_id res chain seq x y z
N MET A 1 -54.59 -28.89 -44.45
CA MET A 1 -53.18 -28.42 -44.54
C MET A 1 -53.06 -26.91 -44.30
N ARG A 2 -53.78 -26.04 -45.04
CA ARG A 2 -53.72 -24.57 -44.86
C ARG A 2 -54.00 -24.06 -43.44
N LEU A 3 -54.99 -24.64 -42.76
CA LEU A 3 -55.38 -24.24 -41.39
C LEU A 3 -54.28 -24.51 -40.34
N ILE A 4 -53.51 -25.59 -40.51
CA ILE A 4 -52.42 -25.95 -39.59
C ILE A 4 -51.25 -24.97 -39.76
N VAL A 5 -50.96 -24.57 -40.99
CA VAL A 5 -49.92 -23.58 -41.31
C VAL A 5 -50.28 -22.21 -40.73
N LEU A 6 -51.55 -21.81 -40.81
CA LEU A 6 -52.06 -20.56 -40.23
C LEU A 6 -51.98 -20.57 -38.70
N ALA A 7 -52.34 -21.67 -38.05
CA ALA A 7 -52.23 -21.81 -36.60
C ALA A 7 -50.77 -21.75 -36.13
N ALA A 8 -49.85 -22.45 -36.81
CA ALA A 8 -48.43 -22.43 -36.49
C ALA A 8 -47.81 -21.03 -36.68
N ALA A 9 -48.15 -20.33 -37.77
CA ALA A 9 -47.69 -18.96 -38.01
C ALA A 9 -48.20 -17.97 -36.95
N SER A 10 -49.43 -18.17 -36.46
CA SER A 10 -50.02 -17.34 -35.41
C SER A 10 -49.33 -17.54 -34.05
N CYS A 11 -48.97 -18.78 -33.72
CA CYS A 11 -48.21 -19.09 -32.49
C CYS A 11 -46.76 -18.57 -32.52
N LEU A 12 -46.13 -18.53 -33.70
CA LEU A 12 -44.79 -17.95 -33.85
C LEU A 12 -44.82 -16.42 -33.73
N ALA A 13 -45.88 -15.77 -34.20
CA ALA A 13 -46.05 -14.31 -34.10
C ALA A 13 -46.27 -13.82 -32.65
N SER A 14 -46.72 -14.68 -31.73
CA SER A 14 -46.86 -14.35 -30.31
C SER A 14 -45.56 -14.46 -29.50
N CYS A 15 -44.51 -15.06 -30.05
CA CYS A 15 -43.17 -15.02 -29.47
C CYS A 15 -42.44 -13.76 -29.95
N GLN A 16 -42.85 -12.59 -29.44
CA GLN A 16 -42.05 -11.39 -29.66
C GLN A 16 -40.74 -11.47 -28.88
N SER A 17 -39.66 -10.93 -29.45
CA SER A 17 -38.37 -10.82 -28.79
C SER A 17 -38.53 -10.06 -27.48
N SER A 18 -38.00 -10.61 -26.39
CA SER A 18 -37.97 -9.91 -25.10
C SER A 18 -37.24 -8.59 -25.25
N ALA A 19 -37.79 -7.52 -24.69
CA ALA A 19 -37.17 -6.20 -24.75
C ALA A 19 -35.79 -6.25 -24.09
N PRO A 20 -34.74 -5.67 -24.71
CA PRO A 20 -33.42 -5.61 -24.09
C PRO A 20 -33.52 -4.93 -22.74
N LYS A 21 -33.17 -5.65 -21.67
CA LYS A 21 -33.12 -5.07 -20.33
C LYS A 21 -31.98 -4.06 -20.29
N PRO A 22 -32.24 -2.78 -19.98
CA PRO A 22 -31.17 -1.81 -19.86
C PRO A 22 -30.27 -2.18 -18.68
N ASN A 23 -28.97 -2.21 -18.92
CA ASN A 23 -27.99 -2.36 -17.86
C ASN A 23 -28.01 -1.11 -16.98
N PRO A 24 -27.83 -1.26 -15.65
CA PRO A 24 -27.64 -0.11 -14.79
C PRO A 24 -26.41 0.69 -15.24
N PRO A 25 -26.38 2.00 -14.97
CA PRO A 25 -25.23 2.84 -15.30
C PRO A 25 -23.96 2.30 -14.62
N ALA A 26 -22.81 2.52 -15.26
CA ALA A 26 -21.53 2.13 -14.69
C ALA A 26 -21.33 2.79 -13.30
N PRO A 27 -20.77 2.06 -12.33
CA PRO A 27 -20.53 2.59 -11.00
C PRO A 27 -19.55 3.76 -11.04
N VAL A 28 -19.73 4.72 -10.13
CA VAL A 28 -18.81 5.85 -9.97
C VAL A 28 -17.48 5.34 -9.42
N VAL A 29 -16.41 5.54 -10.18
CA VAL A 29 -15.04 5.24 -9.74
C VAL A 29 -14.51 6.43 -8.97
N ILE A 30 -14.27 6.24 -7.66
CA ILE A 30 -13.63 7.25 -6.81
C ILE A 30 -12.18 6.83 -6.61
N ARG A 31 -11.24 7.66 -7.08
CA ARG A 31 -9.82 7.46 -6.78
C ARG A 31 -9.56 7.87 -5.34
N VAL A 32 -9.20 6.91 -4.50
CA VAL A 32 -8.82 7.17 -3.11
C VAL A 32 -7.31 7.36 -3.05
N PRO A 33 -6.82 8.50 -2.54
CA PRO A 33 -5.38 8.68 -2.34
C PRO A 33 -4.92 7.71 -1.25
N VAL A 34 -3.98 6.83 -1.60
CA VAL A 34 -3.32 5.94 -0.64
C VAL A 34 -2.00 6.58 -0.24
N ALA A 35 -1.85 6.91 1.04
CA ALA A 35 -0.58 7.34 1.58
C ALA A 35 0.41 6.16 1.51
N THR A 36 1.39 6.24 0.61
CA THR A 36 2.45 5.24 0.50
C THR A 36 3.68 5.81 1.19
N PHE A 37 4.05 5.21 2.32
CA PHE A 37 5.21 5.65 3.11
C PHE A 37 6.51 5.09 2.55
N VAL A 38 7.58 5.88 2.61
CA VAL A 38 8.92 5.41 2.22
C VAL A 38 9.40 4.37 3.23
N PRO A 39 9.84 3.18 2.78
CA PRO A 39 10.44 2.20 3.69
C PRO A 39 11.76 2.76 4.25
N ILE A 40 11.87 2.80 5.58
CA ILE A 40 13.12 3.15 6.27
C ILE A 40 13.99 1.89 6.32
N ASP A 41 15.25 2.01 5.90
CA ASP A 41 16.22 0.91 5.99
C ASP A 41 16.34 0.40 7.44
N ALA A 42 16.30 -0.91 7.63
CA ALA A 42 16.45 -1.55 8.93
C ALA A 42 17.78 -1.18 9.62
N ALA A 43 18.82 -0.85 8.85
CA ALA A 43 20.09 -0.34 9.38
C ALA A 43 19.93 0.99 10.13
N LEU A 44 18.98 1.84 9.71
CA LEU A 44 18.72 3.14 10.34
C LEU A 44 17.94 3.04 11.64
N THR A 45 17.27 1.92 11.89
CA THR A 45 16.52 1.66 13.13
C THR A 45 17.25 0.70 14.08
N LYS A 46 18.46 0.27 13.71
CA LYS A 46 19.25 -0.69 14.48
C LYS A 46 19.66 -0.10 15.83
N ARG A 47 19.35 -0.82 16.90
CA ARG A 47 19.75 -0.44 18.26
C ARG A 47 21.24 -0.68 18.51
N CYS A 48 21.90 0.32 19.06
CA CYS A 48 23.26 0.20 19.57
C CYS A 48 23.27 -0.53 20.92
N SER A 49 24.29 -1.36 21.13
CA SER A 49 24.53 -2.06 22.40
C SER A 49 25.80 -1.53 23.04
N TRP A 50 25.73 -1.17 24.31
CA TRP A 50 26.89 -0.84 25.14
C TRP A 50 26.61 -1.24 26.59
N ALA A 51 27.67 -1.44 27.38
CA ALA A 51 27.55 -1.68 28.81
C ALA A 51 27.03 -0.41 29.50
N ARG A 52 25.84 -0.48 30.13
CA ARG A 52 25.24 0.67 30.82
C ARG A 52 25.92 1.00 32.16
N ALA A 53 26.53 -0.01 32.77
CA ALA A 53 27.22 0.10 34.05
C ALA A 53 28.40 -0.88 34.08
N GLY A 54 29.36 -0.61 34.95
CA GLY A 54 30.55 -1.43 35.14
C GLY A 54 31.21 -1.11 36.49
N LYS A 55 32.30 -1.83 36.80
CA LYS A 55 33.14 -1.51 37.96
C LYS A 55 33.74 -0.10 37.79
N PRO A 56 34.15 0.60 38.86
CA PRO A 56 34.83 1.89 38.76
C PRO A 56 36.06 1.89 37.83
N SER A 57 36.74 0.74 37.70
CA SER A 57 37.85 0.57 36.75
C SER A 57 37.44 0.60 35.26
N ALA A 58 36.16 0.40 34.95
CA ALA A 58 35.62 0.30 33.59
C ALA A 58 34.93 1.60 33.12
N VAL A 59 35.10 2.71 33.84
CA VAL A 59 34.43 3.99 33.54
C VAL A 59 34.69 4.46 32.12
N PHE A 60 35.91 4.31 31.61
CA PHE A 60 36.25 4.71 30.23
C PHE A 60 35.55 3.85 29.19
N GLU A 61 35.48 2.54 29.38
CA GLU A 61 34.81 1.63 28.45
C GLU A 61 33.30 1.94 28.38
N VAL A 62 32.65 2.10 29.54
CA VAL A 62 31.23 2.44 29.64
C VAL A 62 30.94 3.81 29.00
N SER A 63 31.77 4.81 29.30
CA SER A 63 31.57 6.18 28.81
C SER A 63 31.81 6.28 27.30
N ASN A 64 32.88 5.64 26.79
CA ASN A 64 33.19 5.61 25.37
C ASN A 64 32.14 4.81 24.59
N GLY A 65 31.66 3.69 25.14
CA GLY A 65 30.57 2.92 24.56
C GLY A 65 29.28 3.75 24.44
N ARG A 66 28.93 4.50 25.50
CA ARG A 66 27.79 5.42 25.48
C ARG A 66 27.95 6.49 24.41
N LYS A 67 29.12 7.13 24.32
CA LYS A 67 29.40 8.14 23.30
C LYS A 67 29.24 7.57 21.89
N ARG A 68 29.85 6.43 21.61
CA ARG A 68 29.75 5.78 20.29
C ARG A 68 28.31 5.49 19.90
N CYS A 69 27.49 5.04 20.85
CA CYS A 69 26.08 4.79 20.58
C CYS A 69 25.28 6.07 20.37
N LEU A 70 25.60 7.15 21.06
CA LEU A 70 24.97 8.44 20.83
C LEU A 70 25.30 8.98 19.44
N ASP A 71 26.59 8.98 19.07
CA ASP A 71 27.06 9.42 17.75
C ASP A 71 26.40 8.58 16.62
N LEU A 72 26.18 7.28 16.84
CA LEU A 72 25.44 6.42 15.90
C LEU A 72 23.97 6.84 15.75
N TYR A 73 23.27 7.09 16.86
CA TYR A 73 21.86 7.46 16.82
C TYR A 73 21.64 8.82 16.17
N GLU A 74 22.53 9.80 16.42
CA GLU A 74 22.49 11.10 15.75
C GLU A 74 22.60 10.92 14.23
N ALA A 75 23.58 10.16 13.75
CA ALA A 75 23.73 9.88 12.32
C ALA A 75 22.54 9.11 11.72
N GLN A 76 21.92 8.21 12.49
CA GLN A 76 20.72 7.49 12.06
C GLN A 76 19.52 8.44 11.92
N PHE A 77 19.33 9.38 12.86
CA PHE A 77 18.27 10.37 12.78
C PHE A 77 18.46 11.30 11.57
N ASP A 78 19.67 11.80 11.35
CA ASP A 78 19.99 12.64 10.18
C ASP A 78 19.66 11.92 8.87
N ALA A 79 20.00 10.63 8.77
CA ALA A 79 19.69 9.82 7.60
C ALA A 79 18.18 9.55 7.43
N ILE A 80 17.44 9.37 8.53
CA ILE A 80 15.98 9.22 8.48
C ILE A 80 15.33 10.52 7.99
N GLU A 81 15.76 11.69 8.47
CA GLU A 81 15.23 12.99 8.03
C GLU A 81 15.42 13.22 6.53
N GLN A 82 16.51 12.70 5.94
CA GLN A 82 16.75 12.78 4.50
C GLN A 82 15.78 11.94 3.66
N VAL A 83 15.11 10.96 4.26
CA VAL A 83 14.28 9.97 3.55
C VAL A 83 12.80 10.11 3.93
N GLN A 84 12.50 10.50 5.17
CA GLN A 84 11.16 10.65 5.69
C GLN A 84 10.39 11.79 5.00
N GLY A 85 9.11 11.54 4.67
CA GLY A 85 8.21 12.55 4.12
C GLY A 85 8.39 12.85 2.63
N LYS A 86 9.35 12.21 1.95
CA LYS A 86 9.45 12.31 0.49
C LYS A 86 8.39 11.40 -0.15
N PRO A 87 7.53 11.91 -1.04
CA PRO A 87 6.64 11.04 -1.79
C PRO A 87 7.48 10.03 -2.60
N ILE A 88 7.07 8.77 -2.61
CA ILE A 88 7.65 7.78 -3.51
C ILE A 88 7.46 8.32 -4.93
N PRO A 89 8.50 8.39 -5.78
CA PRO A 89 8.33 8.70 -7.18
C PRO A 89 7.27 7.72 -7.73
N SER A 90 6.11 8.23 -8.11
CA SER A 90 5.15 7.39 -8.83
C SER A 90 5.86 6.96 -10.10
N ASP A 91 6.18 5.66 -10.21
CA ASP A 91 6.59 5.08 -11.48
C ASP A 91 5.56 5.52 -12.53
N GLY A 92 6.04 6.23 -13.54
CA GLY A 92 5.21 7.03 -14.43
C GLY A 92 4.15 6.23 -15.17
N GLU A 93 3.03 6.92 -15.43
CA GLU A 93 2.03 6.69 -16.49
C GLU A 93 1.35 5.31 -16.60
#